data_AF-A0A967SHY5-F1
#
_entry.id   AF-A0A967SHY5-F1
#
_cell.length_a   1.000
_cell.length_b   1.000
_cell.length_c   1.000
_cell.angle_alpha   90.00
_cell.angle_beta   90.00
_cell.angle_gamma   90.00
#
_symmetry.space_group_name_H-M   'P 1'
#
loop_
_entity.id
_entity.type
_entity.pdbx_description
1 polymer ?
#
loop_
_entity_poly.entity_id
_entity_poly.type
_entity_poly.pdbx_seq_one_letter_code
_entity_poly.pdbx_strand_id
1 'polypeptide(L)'
;QPGEVLRVEYTGGELFADQSVLRLRGRYYTPDDRRGSITEHTLRRDGEVFRGAVALPDSVRFAVFAVEDLEGRRLDSNRGELWEILVHEKGGRPTADALAAGVMHYARTDPGRAARAAAALTARYPDEPRSWALRVTTDLDLLDSGTGLEDYARHQERFQRRLKRGWTPTAEQRAWLALMTLALDDDAAADAWLRGVGTDPGASRVIHEARAIQAVRQNGHRTGRLLAALDSLWTEAGVPIPAASDLGWKLALMMKSEEAAERWLPRYRRGLDWYYPARVVPELADAFGPAYALRWGLENRTRIAGSQAVRPLTMTTPRHERLRRRDQQRVLASLALLARSVGEMETARTLALEALDLAWCTQALSDVGQVLLAAGDSSAALEAFARAAADPVAADVPAAIRASPQWPARLDHARSELTREVMADAVVRFVKARLTVPGTGERVTLQDAIGVGPSVVAFLARCGP
;
A
#
# COMPACT_ATOMS: atom_id res chain seq x y z
N GLN A 1 27.12 5.04 11.08
CA GLN A 1 27.60 4.75 9.71
C GLN A 1 27.06 3.40 9.27
N PRO A 2 27.05 3.07 7.97
CA PRO A 2 26.74 1.70 7.53
C PRO A 2 27.68 0.68 8.18
N GLY A 3 27.20 -0.54 8.44
CA GLY A 3 27.97 -1.60 9.10
C GLY A 3 28.18 -1.42 10.62
N GLU A 4 27.76 -0.30 11.21
CA GLU A 4 27.91 -0.08 12.65
C GLU A 4 26.88 -0.89 13.46
N VAL A 5 27.31 -1.28 14.67
CA VAL A 5 26.41 -1.82 15.69
C VAL A 5 25.89 -0.68 16.55
N LEU A 6 24.60 -0.44 16.47
CA LEU A 6 23.92 0.55 17.29
C LEU A 6 23.52 -0.06 18.63
N ARG A 7 23.82 0.65 19.72
CA ARG A 7 23.24 0.37 21.03
C ARG A 7 21.88 1.04 21.11
N VAL A 8 20.86 0.27 21.43
CA VAL A 8 19.49 0.75 21.54
C VAL A 8 19.09 0.73 23.00
N GLU A 9 18.62 1.87 23.48
CA GLU A 9 17.98 2.01 24.78
C GLU A 9 16.55 2.52 24.55
N TYR A 10 15.57 1.87 25.15
CA TYR A 10 14.16 2.18 24.97
C TYR A 10 13.41 2.15 26.30
N THR A 11 12.71 3.23 26.62
CA THR A 11 11.84 3.31 27.80
C THR A 11 10.41 3.03 27.39
N GLY A 12 9.92 1.82 27.68
CA GLY A 12 8.60 1.37 27.23
C GLY A 12 7.40 1.92 28.00
N GLY A 13 7.64 2.55 29.15
CA GLY A 13 6.58 3.08 30.02
C GLY A 13 5.54 2.03 30.40
N GLU A 14 4.30 2.48 30.65
CA GLU A 14 3.19 1.62 31.03
C GLU A 14 2.80 0.60 29.95
N LEU A 15 2.98 0.94 28.67
CA LEU A 15 2.59 0.09 27.54
C LEU A 15 3.25 -1.30 27.60
N PHE A 16 4.47 -1.36 28.13
CA PHE A 16 5.28 -2.58 28.21
C PHE A 16 5.70 -2.92 29.64
N ALA A 17 5.01 -2.40 30.67
CA ALA A 17 5.41 -2.52 32.08
C ALA A 17 5.50 -3.98 32.59
N ASP A 18 4.73 -4.88 32.03
CA ASP A 18 4.70 -6.33 32.31
C ASP A 18 5.68 -7.16 31.46
N GLN A 19 6.40 -6.55 30.51
CA GLN A 19 7.27 -7.25 29.57
C GLN A 19 8.73 -7.27 30.04
N SER A 20 9.38 -8.44 30.06
CA SER A 20 10.83 -8.56 30.32
C SER A 20 11.68 -8.46 29.05
N VAL A 21 11.06 -8.66 27.89
CA VAL A 21 11.70 -8.67 26.58
C VAL A 21 10.79 -8.02 25.55
N LEU A 22 11.36 -7.19 24.69
CA LEU A 22 10.68 -6.58 23.55
C LEU A 22 11.36 -6.96 22.24
N ARG A 23 10.61 -6.82 21.15
CA ARG A 23 11.09 -6.98 19.79
C ARG A 23 11.19 -5.61 19.12
N LEU A 24 12.35 -5.32 18.56
CA LEU A 24 12.58 -4.17 17.69
C LEU A 24 12.51 -4.65 16.24
N ARG A 25 11.42 -4.34 15.54
CA ARG A 25 11.25 -4.67 14.12
C ARG A 25 11.76 -3.51 13.30
N GLY A 26 12.81 -3.76 12.51
CA GLY A 26 13.44 -2.77 11.64
C GLY A 26 13.23 -3.11 10.17
N ARG A 27 13.00 -2.09 9.33
CA ARG A 27 13.05 -2.20 7.87
C ARG A 27 14.24 -1.41 7.35
N TYR A 28 15.12 -2.09 6.63
CA TYR A 28 16.39 -1.52 6.15
C TYR A 28 16.37 -1.31 4.65
N TYR A 29 16.60 -0.08 4.22
CA TYR A 29 16.63 0.28 2.81
C TYR A 29 18.08 0.28 2.33
N THR A 30 18.36 -0.56 1.33
CA THR A 30 19.68 -0.69 0.70
C THR A 30 19.57 -0.29 -0.77
N PRO A 31 20.69 -0.15 -1.53
CA PRO A 31 20.64 0.10 -2.96
C PRO A 31 19.78 -0.90 -3.74
N ASP A 32 19.88 -2.17 -3.36
CA ASP A 32 19.25 -3.29 -4.08
C ASP A 32 17.85 -3.62 -3.54
N ASP A 33 17.55 -3.21 -2.29
CA ASP A 33 16.27 -3.44 -1.65
C ASP A 33 15.59 -2.14 -1.19
N ARG A 34 14.81 -1.56 -2.11
CA ARG A 34 13.92 -0.41 -1.84
C ARG A 34 12.66 -0.77 -1.06
N ARG A 35 12.33 -2.05 -0.90
CA ARG A 35 11.20 -2.48 -0.05
C ARG A 35 11.60 -2.53 1.41
N GLY A 36 12.89 -2.79 1.59
CA GLY A 36 13.56 -3.03 2.82
C GLY A 36 13.20 -4.38 3.41
N SER A 37 14.23 -5.11 3.82
CA SER A 37 14.08 -6.36 4.55
C SER A 37 13.65 -6.04 5.96
N ILE A 38 12.64 -6.76 6.46
CA ILE A 38 12.28 -6.69 7.87
C ILE A 38 13.22 -7.62 8.64
N THR A 39 13.99 -7.04 9.55
CA THR A 39 14.79 -7.79 10.53
C THR A 39 14.24 -7.55 11.92
N GLU A 40 14.30 -8.57 12.76
CA GLU A 40 13.83 -8.52 14.14
C GLU A 40 15.03 -8.59 15.08
N HIS A 41 15.07 -7.68 16.04
CA HIS A 41 16.08 -7.62 17.09
C HIS A 41 15.41 -7.73 18.44
N THR A 42 16.16 -8.18 19.45
CA THR A 42 15.64 -8.36 20.81
C THR A 42 16.18 -7.28 21.73
N LEU A 43 15.29 -6.65 22.50
CA LEU A 43 15.63 -5.74 23.59
C LEU A 43 15.27 -6.41 24.92
N ARG A 44 16.21 -6.46 25.87
CA ARG A 44 16.00 -7.06 27.19
C ARG A 44 15.86 -5.97 28.24
N ARG A 45 14.94 -6.15 29.19
CA ARG A 45 14.75 -5.20 30.29
C ARG A 45 15.97 -5.20 31.23
N ASP A 46 16.39 -4.01 31.61
CA ASP A 46 17.41 -3.71 32.61
C ASP A 46 16.96 -2.47 33.40
N GLY A 47 16.37 -2.70 34.56
CA GLY A 47 15.62 -1.68 35.31
C GLY A 47 14.35 -1.24 34.56
N GLU A 48 14.20 0.08 34.36
CA GLU A 48 13.07 0.67 33.62
C GLU A 48 13.32 0.77 32.09
N VAL A 49 14.52 0.41 31.63
CA VAL A 49 14.97 0.57 30.25
C VAL A 49 15.14 -0.79 29.60
N PHE A 50 14.76 -0.91 28.33
CA PHE A 50 15.07 -2.07 27.49
C PHE A 50 16.31 -1.78 26.66
N ARG A 51 17.28 -2.70 26.70
CA ARG A 51 18.58 -2.57 26.03
C ARG A 51 18.80 -3.68 25.00
N GLY A 52 19.43 -3.32 23.89
CA GLY A 52 19.84 -4.27 22.87
C GLY A 52 20.85 -3.67 21.90
N ALA A 53 21.26 -4.49 20.93
CA ALA A 53 22.19 -4.09 19.89
C ALA A 53 21.62 -4.43 18.51
N VAL A 54 21.81 -3.53 17.55
CA VAL A 54 21.36 -3.69 16.18
C VAL A 54 22.56 -3.53 15.27
N ALA A 55 22.93 -4.59 14.56
CA ALA A 55 23.91 -4.51 13.48
C ALA A 55 23.23 -3.94 12.23
N LEU A 56 23.68 -2.77 11.78
CA LEU A 56 23.22 -2.20 10.53
C LEU A 56 23.89 -2.93 9.35
N PRO A 57 23.16 -3.23 8.25
CA PRO A 57 23.79 -3.70 7.02
C PRO A 57 24.85 -2.71 6.50
N ASP A 58 25.92 -3.23 5.88
CA ASP A 58 27.01 -2.42 5.32
C ASP A 58 26.57 -1.46 4.21
N SER A 59 25.44 -1.76 3.56
CA SER A 59 24.87 -0.97 2.48
C SER A 59 23.59 -0.23 2.89
N VAL A 60 23.26 -0.17 4.19
CA VAL A 60 22.07 0.57 4.63
C VAL A 60 22.17 2.04 4.25
N ARG A 61 21.08 2.62 3.75
CA ARG A 61 20.93 4.05 3.45
C ARG A 61 19.98 4.71 4.43
N PHE A 62 18.93 3.99 4.81
CA PHE A 62 17.86 4.44 5.68
C PHE A 62 17.28 3.23 6.41
N ALA A 63 16.87 3.40 7.66
CA ALA A 63 16.12 2.37 8.37
C ALA A 63 15.02 3.00 9.23
N VAL A 64 13.93 2.26 9.38
CA VAL A 64 12.82 2.62 10.26
C VAL A 64 12.50 1.47 11.19
N PHE A 65 12.12 1.80 12.42
CA PHE A 65 11.88 0.82 13.46
C PHE A 65 10.57 1.05 14.19
N ALA A 66 10.00 -0.05 14.67
CA ALA A 66 8.95 -0.05 15.69
C ALA A 66 9.32 -1.03 16.80
N VAL A 67 8.84 -0.75 18.01
CA VAL A 67 9.03 -1.61 19.18
C VAL A 67 7.70 -2.31 19.48
N GLU A 68 7.73 -3.62 19.69
CA GLU A 68 6.56 -4.39 20.03
C GLU A 68 6.86 -5.45 21.09
N ASP A 69 5.81 -5.98 21.71
CA ASP A 69 5.94 -7.19 22.52
C ASP A 69 6.26 -8.41 21.63
N LEU A 70 6.70 -9.52 22.23
CA LEU A 70 7.15 -10.70 21.48
C LEU A 70 6.05 -11.34 20.62
N GLU A 71 4.78 -11.08 20.92
CA GLU A 71 3.64 -11.60 20.17
C GLU A 71 3.15 -10.62 19.09
N GLY A 72 3.66 -9.38 19.08
CA GLY A 72 3.21 -8.30 18.23
C GLY A 72 1.79 -7.83 18.52
N ARG A 73 1.29 -8.05 19.74
CA ARG A 73 -0.05 -7.60 20.19
C ARG A 73 -0.04 -6.12 20.58
N ARG A 74 1.05 -5.66 21.19
CA ARG A 74 1.28 -4.25 21.53
C ARG A 74 2.43 -3.69 20.72
N LEU A 75 2.25 -2.47 20.22
CA LEU A 75 3.16 -1.82 19.30
C LEU A 75 3.31 -0.34 19.67
N ASP A 76 4.55 0.09 19.86
CA ASP A 76 4.94 1.49 19.81
C ASP A 76 5.61 1.79 18.47
N SER A 77 4.86 2.49 17.62
CA SER A 77 5.28 2.98 16.32
C SER A 77 5.66 4.46 16.36
N ASN A 78 6.00 5.01 17.53
CA ASN A 78 6.24 6.45 17.71
C ASN A 78 5.08 7.29 17.15
N ARG A 79 3.85 6.96 17.57
CA ARG A 79 2.60 7.57 17.09
C ARG A 79 2.35 7.43 15.58
N GLY A 80 2.97 6.46 14.92
CA GLY A 80 2.86 6.21 13.48
C GLY A 80 4.03 6.76 12.67
N GLU A 81 4.90 7.58 13.28
CA GLU A 81 6.06 8.18 12.61
C GLU A 81 7.23 7.21 12.44
N LEU A 82 7.25 6.13 13.24
CA LEU A 82 8.37 5.21 13.40
C LEU A 82 9.64 5.88 13.96
N TRP A 83 10.61 5.08 14.37
CA TRP A 83 11.93 5.54 14.77
C TRP A 83 12.88 5.47 13.58
N GLU A 84 13.52 6.57 13.23
CA GLU A 84 14.28 6.68 11.99
C GLU A 84 15.78 6.73 12.20
N ILE A 85 16.48 6.08 11.28
CA ILE A 85 17.93 6.13 11.19
C ILE A 85 18.30 6.58 9.78
N LEU A 86 18.93 7.75 9.74
CA LEU A 86 19.50 8.34 8.54
C LEU A 86 21.00 8.12 8.54
N VAL A 87 21.54 7.67 7.41
CA VAL A 87 22.99 7.64 7.22
C VAL A 87 23.52 9.03 6.94
N HIS A 88 24.53 9.44 7.70
CA HIS A 88 25.15 10.76 7.63
C HIS A 88 26.55 10.70 7.02
N GLU A 89 26.89 11.72 6.24
CA GLU A 89 28.26 12.02 5.79
C GLU A 89 29.15 12.35 7.00
N LYS A 90 30.48 12.32 6.82
CA LYS A 90 31.48 12.62 7.88
C LYS A 90 31.32 13.98 8.57
N GLY A 91 30.55 14.91 7.98
CA GLY A 91 30.22 16.22 8.55
C GLY A 91 28.87 16.30 9.28
N GLY A 92 28.23 15.17 9.61
CA GLY A 92 26.94 15.17 10.32
C GLY A 92 25.75 15.60 9.44
N ARG A 93 25.92 15.61 8.12
CA ARG A 93 24.85 15.88 7.15
C ARG A 93 24.20 14.56 6.71
N PRO A 94 22.86 14.41 6.74
CA PRO A 94 22.20 13.24 6.16
C PRO A 94 22.53 13.13 4.68
N THR A 95 22.91 11.94 4.21
CA THR A 95 23.24 11.71 2.80
C THR A 95 22.01 11.89 1.90
N ALA A 96 22.24 12.24 0.63
CA ALA A 96 21.16 12.29 -0.36
C ALA A 96 20.46 10.95 -0.53
N ASP A 97 21.18 9.83 -0.40
CA ASP A 97 20.65 8.47 -0.48
C ASP A 97 19.70 8.16 0.68
N ALA A 98 20.07 8.55 1.91
CA ALA A 98 19.23 8.38 3.10
C ALA A 98 17.91 9.16 2.97
N LEU A 99 17.99 10.44 2.56
CA LEU A 99 16.81 11.27 2.38
C LEU A 99 15.91 10.77 1.25
N ALA A 100 16.48 10.35 0.12
CA ALA A 100 15.72 9.78 -0.99
C ALA A 100 15.00 8.48 -0.58
N ALA A 101 15.65 7.59 0.17
CA ALA A 101 15.02 6.39 0.71
C ALA A 101 13.86 6.73 1.67
N GLY A 102 14.01 7.79 2.47
CA GLY A 102 12.93 8.33 3.30
C GLY A 102 11.72 8.79 2.47
N VAL A 103 11.93 9.59 1.41
CA VAL A 103 10.83 10.00 0.50
C VAL A 103 10.08 8.79 -0.03
N MET A 104 10.80 7.79 -0.54
CA MET A 104 10.19 6.58 -1.09
C MET A 104 9.44 5.75 -0.04
N HIS A 105 9.91 5.73 1.20
CA HIS A 105 9.21 5.07 2.31
C HIS A 105 7.85 5.73 2.57
N TYR A 106 7.81 7.07 2.65
CA TYR A 106 6.57 7.79 2.99
C TYR A 106 5.60 7.93 1.83
N ALA A 107 6.06 7.92 0.57
CA ALA A 107 5.22 8.21 -0.61
C ALA A 107 3.90 7.44 -0.64
N ARG A 108 3.85 6.25 -0.01
CA ARG A 108 2.65 5.41 0.05
C ARG A 108 1.92 5.40 1.38
N THR A 109 2.58 5.77 2.48
CA THR A 109 2.01 5.69 3.84
C THR A 109 1.61 7.04 4.40
N ASP A 110 2.31 8.10 4.00
CA ASP A 110 2.07 9.48 4.38
C ASP A 110 2.57 10.40 3.24
N PRO A 111 1.73 10.66 2.21
CA PRO A 111 2.10 11.51 1.09
C PRO A 111 2.54 12.92 1.52
N GLY A 112 1.92 13.48 2.56
CA GLY A 112 2.29 14.80 3.08
C GLY A 112 3.70 14.81 3.68
N ARG A 113 4.09 13.75 4.39
CA ARG A 113 5.46 13.58 4.89
C ARG A 113 6.45 13.31 3.77
N ALA A 114 6.06 12.56 2.75
CA ALA A 114 6.88 12.36 1.55
C ALA A 114 7.23 13.69 0.88
N ALA A 115 6.25 14.59 0.70
CA ALA A 115 6.50 15.90 0.09
C ALA A 115 7.44 16.77 0.93
N ARG A 116 7.25 16.80 2.26
CA ARG A 116 8.18 17.51 3.16
C ARG A 116 9.59 16.94 3.06
N ALA A 117 9.73 15.62 3.00
CA ALA A 117 11.03 14.96 2.83
C ALA A 117 11.65 15.27 1.45
N ALA A 118 10.86 15.32 0.38
CA ALA A 118 11.33 15.64 -0.97
C ALA A 118 11.76 17.10 -1.10
N ALA A 119 11.04 18.02 -0.47
CA ALA A 119 11.42 19.42 -0.35
C ALA A 119 12.73 19.59 0.42
N ALA A 120 12.90 18.90 1.56
CA ALA A 120 14.13 18.92 2.34
C ALA A 120 15.34 18.34 1.56
N LEU A 121 15.14 17.22 0.85
CA LEU A 121 16.14 16.63 -0.04
C LEU A 121 16.57 17.63 -1.12
N THR A 122 15.61 18.28 -1.77
CA THR A 122 15.87 19.24 -2.86
C THR A 122 16.57 20.50 -2.37
N ALA A 123 16.16 21.04 -1.22
CA ALA A 123 16.80 22.21 -0.63
C ALA A 123 18.27 21.94 -0.29
N ARG A 124 18.59 20.70 0.12
CA ARG A 124 19.94 20.32 0.58
C ARG A 124 20.84 19.81 -0.55
N TYR A 125 20.26 19.24 -1.59
CA TYR A 125 20.95 18.67 -2.75
C TYR A 125 20.36 19.19 -4.07
N PRO A 126 20.31 20.53 -4.30
CA PRO A 126 19.62 21.11 -5.46
C PRO A 126 20.29 20.81 -6.80
N ASP A 127 21.51 20.27 -6.79
CA ASP A 127 22.28 19.90 -7.96
C ASP A 127 22.20 18.41 -8.30
N GLU A 128 21.43 17.63 -7.54
CA GLU A 128 21.24 16.20 -7.76
C GLU A 128 19.93 15.95 -8.55
N PRO A 129 19.97 15.36 -9.75
CA PRO A 129 18.76 15.12 -10.53
C PRO A 129 17.66 14.35 -9.80
N ARG A 130 18.06 13.36 -8.98
CA ARG A 130 17.13 12.58 -8.18
C ARG A 130 16.28 13.42 -7.23
N SER A 131 16.81 14.49 -6.66
CA SER A 131 16.05 15.30 -5.70
C SER A 131 14.84 15.96 -6.38
N TRP A 132 15.05 16.51 -7.58
CA TRP A 132 14.01 17.16 -8.36
C TRP A 132 13.02 16.17 -8.94
N ALA A 133 13.49 15.02 -9.42
CA ALA A 133 12.61 13.94 -9.89
C ALA A 133 11.64 13.47 -8.79
N LEU A 134 12.15 13.20 -7.58
CA LEU A 134 11.31 12.79 -6.45
C LEU A 134 10.38 13.91 -5.98
N ARG A 135 10.83 15.17 -6.05
CA ARG A 135 9.99 16.32 -5.67
C ARG A 135 8.83 16.51 -6.62
N VAL A 136 9.07 16.55 -7.94
CA VAL A 136 7.98 16.74 -8.90
C VAL A 136 6.96 15.60 -8.84
N THR A 137 7.40 14.35 -8.71
CA THR A 137 6.47 13.21 -8.61
C THR A 137 5.63 13.27 -7.34
N THR A 138 6.22 13.64 -6.20
CA THR A 138 5.49 13.69 -4.93
C THR A 138 4.52 14.87 -4.86
N ASP A 139 4.89 16.01 -5.44
CA ASP A 139 4.02 17.18 -5.51
C ASP A 139 2.84 16.92 -6.46
N LEU A 140 3.06 16.27 -7.60
CA LEU A 140 1.99 15.89 -8.53
C LEU A 140 0.99 14.89 -7.91
N ASP A 141 1.46 13.93 -7.11
CA ASP A 141 0.57 12.98 -6.42
C ASP A 141 -0.33 13.66 -5.36
N LEU A 142 0.06 14.85 -4.88
CA LEU A 142 -0.67 15.61 -3.85
C LEU A 142 -1.50 16.77 -4.41
N LEU A 143 -1.09 17.34 -5.53
CA LEU A 143 -1.68 18.54 -6.12
C LEU A 143 -2.53 18.15 -7.33
N ASP A 144 -3.84 18.34 -7.20
CA ASP A 144 -4.81 18.12 -8.28
C ASP A 144 -4.74 19.21 -9.39
N SER A 145 -3.80 20.15 -9.27
CA SER A 145 -3.60 21.24 -10.22
C SER A 145 -2.11 21.50 -10.38
N GLY A 146 -1.64 21.55 -11.63
CA GLY A 146 -0.24 21.76 -12.05
C GLY A 146 0.43 23.06 -11.60
N THR A 147 -0.03 23.68 -10.52
CA THR A 147 0.66 24.73 -9.77
C THR A 147 2.10 24.31 -9.43
N GLY A 148 3.08 25.11 -9.88
CA GLY A 148 4.51 24.86 -9.65
C GLY A 148 5.25 24.12 -10.77
N LEU A 149 4.57 23.66 -11.84
CA LEU A 149 5.21 23.01 -13.00
C LEU A 149 6.27 23.89 -13.69
N GLU A 150 6.04 25.20 -13.74
CA GLU A 150 6.99 26.16 -14.30
C GLU A 150 8.32 26.18 -13.54
N ASP A 151 8.29 26.01 -12.22
CA ASP A 151 9.50 25.95 -11.40
C ASP A 151 10.32 24.71 -11.77
N TYR A 152 9.65 23.57 -11.96
CA TYR A 152 10.29 22.31 -12.38
C TYR A 152 10.89 22.40 -13.79
N ALA A 153 10.20 23.05 -14.74
CA ALA A 153 10.73 23.31 -16.07
C ALA A 153 12.01 24.17 -16.03
N ARG A 154 12.04 25.23 -15.20
CA ARG A 154 13.27 26.04 -15.01
C ARG A 154 14.43 25.21 -14.46
N HIS A 155 14.16 24.20 -13.64
CA HIS A 155 15.18 23.29 -13.13
C HIS A 155 15.67 22.28 -14.18
N GLN A 156 14.79 21.78 -15.05
CA GLN A 156 15.18 21.00 -16.23
C GLN A 156 16.17 21.79 -17.12
N GLU A 157 15.88 23.06 -17.39
CA GLU A 157 16.78 23.94 -18.15
C GLU A 157 18.14 24.15 -17.47
N ARG A 158 18.18 24.21 -16.13
CA ARG A 158 19.44 24.30 -15.39
C ARG A 158 20.32 23.08 -15.63
N PHE A 159 19.76 21.86 -15.62
CA PHE A 159 20.54 20.65 -15.92
C PHE A 159 20.99 20.60 -17.39
N GLN A 160 20.15 21.06 -18.32
CA GLN A 160 20.54 21.21 -19.73
C GLN A 160 21.70 22.20 -19.90
N ARG A 161 21.68 23.33 -19.18
CA ARG A 161 22.80 24.29 -19.19
C ARG A 161 24.07 23.70 -18.59
N ARG A 162 23.98 22.87 -17.53
CA ARG A 162 25.13 22.17 -16.96
C ARG A 162 25.74 21.19 -17.96
N LEU A 163 24.91 20.43 -18.68
CA LEU A 163 25.35 19.53 -19.74
C LEU A 163 26.13 20.29 -20.83
N LYS A 164 25.60 21.44 -21.30
CA LYS A 164 26.29 22.31 -22.27
C LYS A 164 27.61 22.89 -21.75
N ARG A 165 27.78 23.01 -20.43
CA ARG A 165 29.01 23.46 -19.76
C ARG A 165 29.98 22.32 -19.43
N GLY A 166 29.74 21.12 -19.95
CA GLY A 166 30.65 19.98 -19.82
C GLY A 166 30.35 19.03 -18.66
N TRP A 167 29.24 19.19 -17.93
CA TRP A 167 28.83 18.18 -16.94
C TRP A 167 28.43 16.87 -17.63
N THR A 168 29.06 15.76 -17.26
CA THR A 168 28.72 14.43 -17.76
C THR A 168 27.91 13.66 -16.71
N PRO A 169 26.57 13.57 -16.82
CA PRO A 169 25.76 12.82 -15.87
C PRO A 169 26.01 11.31 -16.01
N THR A 170 25.96 10.61 -14.87
CA THR A 170 25.97 9.14 -14.84
C THR A 170 24.70 8.55 -15.49
N ALA A 171 24.73 7.27 -15.82
CA ALA A 171 23.55 6.56 -16.33
C ALA A 171 22.33 6.68 -15.39
N GLU A 172 22.57 6.57 -14.07
CA GLU A 172 21.51 6.74 -13.06
C GLU A 172 20.96 8.17 -13.05
N GLN A 173 21.85 9.18 -13.10
CA GLN A 173 21.44 10.58 -13.13
C GLN A 173 20.62 10.90 -14.39
N ARG A 174 20.96 10.32 -15.55
CA ARG A 174 20.16 10.42 -16.77
C ARG A 174 18.78 9.80 -16.61
N ALA A 175 18.67 8.63 -15.96
CA ALA A 175 17.38 8.02 -15.70
C ALA A 175 16.50 8.86 -14.77
N TRP A 176 17.07 9.48 -13.74
CA TRP A 176 16.32 10.43 -12.89
C TRP A 176 15.88 11.67 -13.66
N LEU A 177 16.73 12.22 -14.53
CA LEU A 177 16.33 13.32 -15.41
C LEU A 177 15.18 12.90 -16.35
N ALA A 178 15.23 11.68 -16.89
CA ALA A 178 14.15 11.14 -17.72
C ALA A 178 12.83 11.00 -16.95
N LEU A 179 12.86 10.52 -15.70
CA LEU A 179 11.67 10.43 -14.85
C LEU A 179 11.09 11.81 -14.53
N MET A 180 11.95 12.79 -14.25
CA MET A 180 11.51 14.17 -14.05
C MET A 180 10.82 14.72 -15.30
N THR A 181 11.39 14.52 -16.50
CA THR A 181 10.79 15.01 -17.76
C THR A 181 9.49 14.26 -18.11
N LEU A 182 9.41 12.97 -17.82
CA LEU A 182 8.19 12.17 -17.97
C LEU A 182 7.06 12.65 -17.07
N ALA A 183 7.39 13.12 -15.86
CA ALA A 183 6.42 13.71 -14.94
C ALA A 183 5.94 15.11 -15.41
N LEU A 184 6.72 15.78 -16.25
CA LEU A 184 6.38 17.06 -16.88
C LEU A 184 5.77 16.89 -18.29
N ASP A 185 5.41 15.66 -18.68
CA ASP A 185 4.88 15.31 -20.00
C ASP A 185 5.79 15.69 -21.20
N ASP A 186 7.12 15.69 -21.01
CA ASP A 186 8.12 15.93 -22.06
C ASP A 186 8.81 14.62 -22.49
N ASP A 187 8.11 13.83 -23.31
CA ASP A 187 8.57 12.52 -23.79
C ASP A 187 9.84 12.62 -24.65
N ALA A 188 10.00 13.72 -25.40
CA ALA A 188 11.15 13.92 -26.29
C ALA A 188 12.44 14.16 -25.50
N ALA A 189 12.37 14.95 -24.43
CA ALA A 189 13.51 15.13 -23.52
C ALA A 189 13.81 13.85 -22.74
N ALA A 190 12.78 13.11 -22.30
CA ALA A 190 12.98 11.82 -21.64
C ALA A 190 13.75 10.83 -22.53
N ASP A 191 13.36 10.71 -23.80
CA ASP A 191 14.06 9.89 -24.79
C ASP A 191 15.51 10.35 -25.00
N ALA A 192 15.75 11.66 -25.04
CA ALA A 192 17.11 12.19 -25.17
C ALA A 192 18.00 11.82 -23.99
N TRP A 193 17.46 11.83 -22.76
CA TRP A 193 18.19 11.40 -21.58
C TRP A 193 18.48 9.89 -21.60
N LEU A 194 17.49 9.07 -21.97
CA LEU A 194 17.60 7.61 -21.98
C LEU A 194 18.48 7.05 -23.10
N ARG A 195 18.60 7.73 -24.26
CA ARG A 195 19.55 7.33 -25.32
C ARG A 195 21.01 7.25 -24.83
N GLY A 196 21.36 8.03 -23.81
CA GLY A 196 22.69 8.00 -23.19
C GLY A 196 22.88 6.93 -22.12
N VAL A 197 21.91 6.03 -21.91
CA VAL A 197 21.92 4.99 -20.88
C VAL A 197 22.05 3.61 -21.54
N GLY A 198 23.20 2.95 -21.36
CA GLY A 198 23.48 1.62 -21.92
C GLY A 198 22.53 0.53 -21.41
N THR A 199 22.47 -0.62 -22.09
CA THR A 199 21.57 -1.76 -21.80
C THR A 199 22.22 -2.81 -20.89
N ASP A 200 22.95 -2.38 -19.87
CA ASP A 200 23.60 -3.29 -18.92
C ASP A 200 22.54 -4.02 -18.07
N PRO A 201 22.47 -5.36 -18.08
CA PRO A 201 21.55 -6.12 -17.22
C PRO A 201 21.76 -5.90 -15.71
N GLY A 202 22.93 -5.40 -15.29
CA GLY A 202 23.21 -4.98 -13.91
C GLY A 202 22.88 -3.51 -13.62
N ALA A 203 22.22 -2.80 -14.54
CA ALA A 203 21.91 -1.40 -14.40
C ALA A 203 21.00 -1.11 -13.19
N SER A 204 21.19 0.07 -12.59
CA SER A 204 20.37 0.55 -11.47
C SER A 204 18.88 0.46 -11.81
N ARG A 205 18.06 -0.08 -10.90
CA ARG A 205 16.61 -0.26 -11.08
C ARG A 205 15.87 0.96 -11.62
N VAL A 206 16.31 2.18 -11.27
CA VAL A 206 15.68 3.41 -11.77
C VAL A 206 15.77 3.57 -13.29
N ILE A 207 16.81 3.01 -13.91
CA ILE A 207 16.96 2.96 -15.37
C ILE A 207 15.82 2.13 -15.97
N HIS A 208 15.55 0.96 -15.41
CA HIS A 208 14.46 0.10 -15.85
C HIS A 208 13.08 0.70 -15.55
N GLU A 209 12.92 1.40 -14.43
CA GLU A 209 11.69 2.16 -14.13
C GLU A 209 11.43 3.24 -15.18
N ALA A 210 12.44 4.05 -15.50
CA ALA A 210 12.35 5.11 -16.50
C ALA A 210 12.03 4.55 -17.89
N ARG A 211 12.68 3.45 -18.29
CA ARG A 211 12.39 2.75 -19.54
C ARG A 211 10.99 2.14 -19.57
N ALA A 212 10.51 1.59 -18.46
CA ALA A 212 9.17 1.03 -18.38
C ALA A 212 8.12 2.13 -18.62
N ILE A 213 8.22 3.26 -17.92
CA ILE A 213 7.32 4.41 -18.08
C ILE A 213 7.42 4.99 -19.50
N GLN A 214 8.63 5.15 -20.04
CA GLN A 214 8.84 5.60 -21.42
C GLN A 214 8.19 4.66 -22.44
N ALA A 215 8.32 3.34 -22.25
CA ALA A 215 7.70 2.36 -23.12
C ALA A 215 6.16 2.52 -23.12
N VAL A 216 5.55 2.81 -21.97
CA VAL A 216 4.10 3.10 -21.89
C VAL A 216 3.74 4.29 -22.76
N ARG A 217 4.47 5.41 -22.61
CA ARG A 217 4.23 6.66 -23.35
C ARG A 217 4.38 6.46 -24.87
N GLN A 218 5.45 5.78 -25.29
CA GLN A 218 5.76 5.55 -26.71
C GLN A 218 4.82 4.56 -27.41
N ASN A 219 4.40 3.49 -26.70
CA ASN A 219 3.57 2.46 -27.31
C ASN A 219 2.08 2.76 -27.18
N GLY A 220 1.67 3.58 -26.21
CA GLY A 220 0.29 3.96 -25.97
C GLY A 220 -0.65 2.74 -25.96
N HIS A 221 -1.62 2.71 -26.87
CA HIS A 221 -2.60 1.62 -27.00
C HIS A 221 -2.09 0.36 -27.75
N ARG A 222 -0.82 0.30 -28.17
CA ARG A 222 -0.24 -0.88 -28.86
C ARG A 222 0.11 -1.98 -27.84
N THR A 223 -0.93 -2.56 -27.23
CA THR A 223 -0.84 -3.50 -26.09
C THR A 223 0.16 -4.63 -26.29
N GLY A 224 0.18 -5.29 -27.46
CA GLY A 224 1.13 -6.37 -27.74
C GLY A 224 2.59 -5.96 -27.77
N ARG A 225 2.92 -4.80 -28.37
CA ARG A 225 4.30 -4.28 -28.38
C ARG A 225 4.74 -3.82 -27.00
N LEU A 226 3.83 -3.17 -26.27
CA LEU A 226 4.10 -2.71 -24.92
C LEU A 226 4.34 -3.89 -23.97
N LEU A 227 3.50 -4.94 -24.02
CA LEU A 227 3.68 -6.12 -23.19
C LEU A 227 5.01 -6.82 -23.46
N ALA A 228 5.41 -6.97 -24.73
CA ALA A 228 6.70 -7.53 -25.11
C ALA A 228 7.88 -6.68 -24.60
N ALA A 229 7.77 -5.35 -24.65
CA ALA A 229 8.77 -4.44 -24.10
C ALA A 229 8.89 -4.58 -22.57
N LEU A 230 7.76 -4.67 -21.86
CA LEU A 230 7.75 -4.90 -20.42
C LEU A 230 8.31 -6.29 -20.06
N ASP A 231 8.06 -7.32 -20.87
CA ASP A 231 8.61 -8.67 -20.70
C ASP A 231 10.14 -8.66 -20.80
N SER A 232 10.68 -7.95 -21.79
CA SER A 232 12.12 -7.77 -21.96
C SER A 232 12.73 -7.00 -20.78
N LEU A 233 12.12 -5.87 -20.37
CA LEU A 233 12.62 -5.05 -19.27
C LEU A 233 12.61 -5.79 -17.93
N TRP A 234 11.56 -6.57 -17.66
CA TRP A 234 11.48 -7.39 -16.46
C TRP A 234 12.58 -8.45 -16.42
N THR A 235 12.86 -9.07 -17.56
CA THR A 235 13.91 -10.10 -17.67
C THR A 235 15.31 -9.49 -17.55
N GLU A 236 15.54 -8.34 -18.19
CA GLU A 236 16.82 -7.61 -18.14
C GLU A 236 17.16 -7.16 -16.72
N ALA A 237 16.19 -6.61 -15.98
CA ALA A 237 16.45 -5.99 -14.69
C ALA A 237 16.83 -6.97 -13.57
N GLY A 238 16.39 -8.23 -13.65
CA GLY A 238 16.58 -9.23 -12.59
C GLY A 238 15.92 -8.91 -11.23
N VAL A 239 15.31 -7.74 -11.08
CA VAL A 239 14.66 -7.24 -9.86
C VAL A 239 13.24 -6.72 -10.15
N PRO A 240 12.33 -6.67 -9.16
CA PRO A 240 10.97 -6.20 -9.40
C PRO A 240 10.89 -4.71 -9.79
N ILE A 241 10.15 -4.40 -10.86
CA ILE A 241 9.86 -3.06 -11.37
C ILE A 241 8.36 -2.74 -11.17
N PRO A 242 7.97 -1.87 -10.23
CA PRO A 242 6.58 -1.54 -9.94
C PRO A 242 5.76 -1.12 -11.17
N ALA A 243 6.23 -0.12 -11.94
CA ALA A 243 5.51 0.35 -13.12
C ALA A 243 5.25 -0.78 -14.14
N ALA A 244 6.23 -1.67 -14.35
CA ALA A 244 6.07 -2.80 -15.26
C ALA A 244 5.13 -3.88 -14.70
N SER A 245 5.12 -4.11 -13.38
CA SER A 245 4.37 -5.21 -12.77
C SER A 245 2.85 -5.05 -12.82
N ASP A 246 2.33 -3.88 -12.47
CA ASP A 246 0.89 -3.59 -12.51
C ASP A 246 0.39 -3.50 -13.95
N LEU A 247 1.16 -2.80 -14.79
CA LEU A 247 0.78 -2.62 -16.18
C LEU A 247 0.89 -3.91 -17.00
N GLY A 248 1.93 -4.71 -16.80
CA GLY A 248 2.10 -5.99 -17.49
C GLY A 248 0.95 -6.95 -17.20
N TRP A 249 0.48 -7.00 -15.94
CA TRP A 249 -0.73 -7.74 -15.58
C TRP A 249 -1.97 -7.21 -16.31
N LYS A 250 -2.23 -5.90 -16.23
CA LYS A 250 -3.39 -5.28 -16.92
C LYS A 250 -3.36 -5.51 -18.43
N LEU A 251 -2.20 -5.39 -19.07
CA LEU A 251 -2.04 -5.62 -20.50
C LEU A 251 -2.26 -7.07 -20.89
N ALA A 252 -1.79 -8.03 -20.08
CA ALA A 252 -2.05 -9.44 -20.30
C ALA A 252 -3.56 -9.75 -20.29
N LEU A 253 -4.29 -9.16 -19.35
CA LEU A 253 -5.75 -9.26 -19.26
C LEU A 253 -6.46 -8.57 -20.45
N MET A 254 -6.05 -7.34 -20.80
CA MET A 254 -6.61 -6.61 -21.95
C MET A 254 -6.41 -7.36 -23.28
N MET A 255 -5.28 -8.04 -23.43
CA MET A 255 -4.98 -8.88 -24.59
C MET A 255 -5.70 -10.23 -24.56
N LYS A 256 -6.37 -10.57 -23.44
CA LYS A 256 -6.99 -11.87 -23.22
C LYS A 256 -6.03 -13.03 -23.49
N SER A 257 -4.78 -12.89 -23.06
CA SER A 257 -3.76 -13.95 -23.17
C SER A 257 -3.60 -14.64 -21.82
N GLU A 258 -4.14 -15.86 -21.70
CA GLU A 258 -4.03 -16.67 -20.48
C GLU A 258 -2.57 -16.92 -20.11
N GLU A 259 -1.75 -17.29 -21.09
CA GLU A 259 -0.31 -17.52 -20.90
C GLU A 259 0.39 -16.25 -20.37
N ALA A 260 0.08 -15.08 -20.92
CA ALA A 260 0.65 -13.84 -20.40
C ALA A 260 0.15 -13.53 -18.98
N ALA A 261 -1.13 -13.77 -18.67
CA ALA A 261 -1.69 -13.54 -17.35
C ALA A 261 -1.01 -14.46 -16.31
N GLU A 262 -0.81 -15.73 -16.63
CA GLU A 262 -0.09 -16.67 -15.76
C GLU A 262 1.38 -16.27 -15.54
N ARG A 263 2.06 -15.79 -16.58
CA ARG A 263 3.44 -15.27 -16.45
C ARG A 263 3.51 -13.98 -15.62
N TRP A 264 2.55 -13.07 -15.78
CA TRP A 264 2.58 -11.76 -15.14
C TRP A 264 1.99 -11.74 -13.73
N LEU A 265 1.11 -12.66 -13.34
CA LEU A 265 0.55 -12.68 -11.98
C LEU A 265 1.63 -12.81 -10.87
N PRO A 266 2.63 -13.71 -10.96
CA PRO A 266 3.72 -13.74 -9.99
C PRO A 266 4.53 -12.44 -9.97
N ARG A 267 4.68 -11.77 -11.12
CA ARG A 267 5.41 -10.50 -11.25
C ARG A 267 4.62 -9.35 -10.63
N TYR A 268 3.32 -9.30 -10.86
CA TYR A 268 2.38 -8.38 -10.22
C TYR A 268 2.47 -8.47 -8.68
N ARG A 269 2.42 -9.69 -8.14
CA ARG A 269 2.59 -9.96 -6.70
C ARG A 269 3.96 -9.52 -6.17
N ARG A 270 5.02 -9.73 -6.96
CA ARG A 270 6.40 -9.39 -6.58
C ARG A 270 6.77 -7.93 -6.82
N GLY A 271 6.08 -7.21 -7.70
CA GLY A 271 6.43 -5.86 -8.13
C GLY A 271 5.76 -4.76 -7.33
N LEU A 272 4.61 -5.04 -6.71
CA LEU A 272 3.94 -4.12 -5.79
C LEU A 272 4.29 -4.38 -4.31
N ASP A 273 4.56 -3.33 -3.52
CA ASP A 273 4.79 -3.50 -2.07
C ASP A 273 3.47 -3.74 -1.31
N TRP A 274 2.33 -3.56 -1.99
CA TRP A 274 1.02 -3.96 -1.51
C TRP A 274 0.26 -4.61 -2.66
N TYR A 275 -0.08 -5.88 -2.50
CA TYR A 275 -0.91 -6.64 -3.44
C TYR A 275 -2.36 -6.66 -2.93
N TYR A 276 -3.31 -6.59 -3.87
CA TYR A 276 -4.75 -6.60 -3.58
C TYR A 276 -5.37 -7.92 -4.07
N PRO A 277 -5.41 -8.98 -3.24
CA PRO A 277 -5.89 -10.30 -3.65
C PRO A 277 -7.29 -10.29 -4.26
N ALA A 278 -8.16 -9.48 -3.68
CA ALA A 278 -9.57 -9.37 -4.05
C ALA A 278 -9.81 -8.89 -5.48
N ARG A 279 -8.81 -8.29 -6.16
CA ARG A 279 -8.95 -7.82 -7.54
C ARG A 279 -8.75 -8.91 -8.59
N VAL A 280 -7.98 -9.95 -8.27
CA VAL A 280 -7.52 -10.92 -9.28
C VAL A 280 -8.67 -11.71 -9.88
N VAL A 281 -9.60 -12.20 -9.06
CA VAL A 281 -10.72 -13.03 -9.53
C VAL A 281 -11.69 -12.23 -10.42
N PRO A 282 -12.17 -11.04 -10.02
CA PRO A 282 -12.97 -10.18 -10.90
C PRO A 282 -12.26 -9.81 -12.21
N GLU A 283 -10.99 -9.41 -12.14
CA GLU A 283 -10.22 -9.01 -13.33
C GLU A 283 -10.03 -10.17 -14.34
N LEU A 284 -9.85 -11.40 -13.84
CA LEU A 284 -9.85 -12.59 -14.68
C LEU A 284 -11.22 -12.87 -15.29
N ALA A 285 -12.30 -12.67 -14.54
CA ALA A 285 -13.67 -12.88 -15.03
C ALA A 285 -14.01 -11.89 -16.16
N ASP A 286 -13.61 -10.63 -16.02
CA ASP A 286 -13.79 -9.60 -17.06
C ASP A 286 -13.02 -9.92 -18.34
N ALA A 287 -11.80 -10.47 -18.22
CA ALA A 287 -10.96 -10.79 -19.37
C ALA A 287 -11.36 -12.08 -20.09
N PHE A 288 -11.56 -13.17 -19.33
CA PHE A 288 -11.68 -14.55 -19.84
C PHE A 288 -13.06 -15.18 -19.63
N GLY A 289 -13.96 -14.49 -18.93
CA GLY A 289 -15.29 -14.97 -18.59
C GLY A 289 -15.38 -15.70 -17.24
N PRO A 290 -16.59 -15.85 -16.70
CA PRO A 290 -16.81 -16.30 -15.33
C PRO A 290 -16.41 -17.76 -15.08
N ALA A 291 -16.64 -18.65 -16.06
CA ALA A 291 -16.29 -20.08 -15.93
C ALA A 291 -14.78 -20.31 -15.84
N TYR A 292 -14.00 -19.55 -16.63
CA TYR A 292 -12.54 -19.59 -16.56
C TYR A 292 -12.05 -19.10 -15.20
N ALA A 293 -12.50 -17.91 -14.78
CA ALA A 293 -12.07 -17.29 -13.54
C ALA A 293 -12.44 -18.10 -12.30
N LEU A 294 -13.60 -18.77 -12.31
CA LEU A 294 -14.00 -19.69 -11.25
C LEU A 294 -13.04 -20.87 -11.16
N ARG A 295 -12.85 -21.61 -12.26
CA ARG A 295 -11.96 -22.79 -12.28
C ARG A 295 -10.55 -22.40 -11.82
N TRP A 296 -9.98 -21.37 -12.44
CA TRP A 296 -8.64 -20.90 -12.10
C TRP A 296 -8.56 -20.44 -10.63
N GLY A 297 -9.56 -19.71 -10.16
CA GLY A 297 -9.61 -19.17 -8.80
C GLY A 297 -9.74 -20.25 -7.73
N LEU A 298 -10.50 -21.32 -7.99
CA LEU A 298 -10.59 -22.50 -7.11
C LEU A 298 -9.24 -23.22 -7.00
N GLU A 299 -8.57 -23.46 -8.13
CA GLU A 299 -7.25 -24.10 -8.19
C GLU A 299 -6.15 -23.27 -7.50
N ASN A 300 -6.28 -21.93 -7.56
CA ASN A 300 -5.26 -21.01 -7.08
C ASN A 300 -5.64 -20.24 -5.80
N ARG A 301 -6.69 -20.66 -5.09
CA ARG A 301 -7.24 -19.92 -3.92
C ARG A 301 -6.21 -19.54 -2.87
N THR A 302 -5.32 -20.48 -2.53
CA THR A 302 -4.25 -20.28 -1.54
C THR A 302 -3.16 -19.35 -2.08
N ARG A 303 -2.89 -19.41 -3.39
CA ARG A 303 -1.91 -18.53 -4.06
C ARG A 303 -2.41 -17.10 -4.13
N ILE A 304 -3.70 -16.87 -4.31
CA ILE A 304 -4.32 -15.54 -4.32
C ILE A 304 -4.24 -14.93 -2.90
N ALA A 305 -4.75 -15.65 -1.90
CA ALA A 305 -4.82 -15.17 -0.51
C ALA A 305 -3.45 -15.09 0.21
N GLY A 306 -2.46 -15.90 -0.19
CA GLY A 306 -1.16 -16.05 0.49
C GLY A 306 -0.10 -14.98 0.19
N SER A 307 -0.50 -13.77 -0.20
CA SER A 307 0.36 -12.78 -0.88
C SER A 307 0.76 -11.57 -0.03
N GLN A 308 0.14 -11.34 1.13
CA GLN A 308 0.60 -10.36 2.12
C GLN A 308 1.60 -11.00 3.10
N ALA A 309 2.75 -11.43 2.59
CA ALA A 309 3.73 -12.18 3.38
C ALA A 309 4.39 -11.34 4.50
N VAL A 310 4.36 -10.01 4.42
CA VAL A 310 5.11 -9.13 5.32
C VAL A 310 4.18 -8.15 6.04
N ARG A 311 4.01 -8.33 7.36
CA ARG A 311 3.26 -7.42 8.24
C ARG A 311 3.93 -6.03 8.26
N PRO A 312 3.21 -4.92 7.97
CA PRO A 312 3.75 -3.57 8.11
C PRO A 312 4.28 -3.27 9.52
N LEU A 313 5.24 -2.35 9.64
CA LEU A 313 5.82 -1.96 10.93
C LEU A 313 4.83 -1.21 11.83
N THR A 314 3.82 -0.57 11.25
CA THR A 314 2.80 0.22 11.97
C THR A 314 1.58 -0.61 12.40
N MET A 315 1.65 -1.94 12.25
CA MET A 315 0.49 -2.82 12.38
C MET A 315 0.77 -3.96 13.34
N THR A 316 -0.12 -4.17 14.31
CA THR A 316 -0.06 -5.33 15.22
C THR A 316 -0.37 -6.64 14.50
N THR A 317 0.04 -7.77 15.06
CA THR A 317 -0.26 -9.12 14.53
C THR A 317 -1.78 -9.34 14.38
N PRO A 318 -2.63 -9.05 15.40
CA PRO A 318 -4.07 -9.24 15.27
C PRO A 318 -4.70 -8.39 14.15
N ARG A 319 -4.22 -7.15 13.98
CA ARG A 319 -4.73 -6.25 12.93
C ARG A 319 -4.35 -6.73 11.54
N HIS A 320 -3.13 -7.23 11.36
CA HIS A 320 -2.68 -7.80 10.09
C HIS A 320 -3.46 -9.06 9.74
N GLU A 321 -3.72 -9.93 10.71
CA GLU A 321 -4.51 -11.14 10.51
C GLU A 321 -5.96 -10.82 10.12
N ARG A 322 -6.59 -9.81 10.74
CA ARG A 322 -7.92 -9.33 10.33
C ARG A 322 -7.93 -8.84 8.88
N LEU A 323 -6.91 -8.08 8.44
CA LEU A 323 -6.82 -7.65 7.04
C LEU A 323 -6.72 -8.83 6.07
N ARG A 324 -5.89 -9.83 6.39
CA ARG A 324 -5.76 -11.04 5.58
C ARG A 324 -7.08 -11.81 5.48
N ARG A 325 -7.79 -11.96 6.59
CA ARG A 325 -9.12 -12.59 6.62
C ARG A 325 -10.15 -11.81 5.80
N ARG A 326 -10.14 -10.47 5.84
CA ARG A 326 -10.99 -9.62 5.00
C ARG A 326 -10.69 -9.80 3.51
N ASP A 327 -9.41 -9.85 3.13
CA ASP A 327 -9.03 -10.07 1.74
C ASP A 327 -9.42 -11.47 1.25
N GLN A 328 -9.25 -12.50 2.09
CA GLN A 328 -9.71 -13.85 1.77
C GLN A 328 -11.24 -13.93 1.67
N GLN A 329 -11.98 -13.23 2.54
CA GLN A 329 -13.45 -13.18 2.48
C GLN A 329 -13.92 -12.59 1.15
N ARG A 330 -13.28 -11.51 0.68
CA ARG A 330 -13.59 -10.90 -0.61
C ARG A 330 -13.33 -11.85 -1.77
N VAL A 331 -12.20 -12.57 -1.75
CA VAL A 331 -11.88 -13.59 -2.78
C VAL A 331 -12.94 -14.69 -2.81
N LEU A 332 -13.32 -15.23 -1.64
CA LEU A 332 -14.36 -16.26 -1.54
C LEU A 332 -15.73 -15.75 -2.01
N ALA A 333 -16.12 -14.54 -1.62
CA ALA A 333 -17.37 -13.92 -2.09
C ALA A 333 -17.38 -13.72 -3.61
N SER A 334 -16.27 -13.28 -4.20
CA SER A 334 -16.15 -13.18 -5.67
C SER A 334 -16.26 -14.55 -6.35
N LEU A 335 -15.60 -15.58 -5.82
CA LEU A 335 -15.73 -16.94 -6.36
C LEU A 335 -17.15 -17.49 -6.22
N ALA A 336 -17.83 -17.20 -5.10
CA ALA A 336 -19.23 -17.59 -4.88
C ALA A 336 -20.17 -16.94 -5.89
N LEU A 337 -20.00 -15.65 -6.18
CA LEU A 337 -20.74 -14.94 -7.22
C LEU A 337 -20.49 -15.54 -8.61
N LEU A 338 -19.24 -15.87 -8.94
CA LEU A 338 -18.90 -16.52 -10.21
C LEU A 338 -19.53 -17.91 -10.32
N ALA A 339 -19.42 -18.74 -9.28
CA ALA A 339 -20.06 -20.06 -9.21
C ALA A 339 -21.57 -19.97 -9.44
N ARG A 340 -22.24 -19.00 -8.79
CA ARG A 340 -23.66 -18.73 -9.04
C ARG A 340 -23.91 -18.37 -10.51
N SER A 341 -23.09 -17.49 -11.10
CA SER A 341 -23.27 -17.00 -12.47
C SER A 341 -23.14 -18.09 -13.54
N VAL A 342 -22.39 -19.16 -13.26
CA VAL A 342 -22.20 -20.30 -14.17
C VAL A 342 -23.11 -21.48 -13.85
N GLY A 343 -24.01 -21.34 -12.86
CA GLY A 343 -24.99 -22.37 -12.48
C GLY A 343 -24.48 -23.40 -11.46
N GLU A 344 -23.27 -23.25 -10.91
CA GLU A 344 -22.72 -24.13 -9.88
C GLU A 344 -23.21 -23.73 -8.47
N MET A 345 -24.51 -23.91 -8.21
CA MET A 345 -25.14 -23.38 -6.99
C MET A 345 -24.60 -24.00 -5.69
N GLU A 346 -24.27 -25.30 -5.67
CA GLU A 346 -23.68 -25.95 -4.48
C GLU A 346 -22.27 -25.43 -4.18
N THR A 347 -21.44 -25.23 -5.22
CA THR A 347 -20.12 -24.59 -5.09
C THR A 347 -20.30 -23.16 -4.58
N ALA A 348 -21.24 -22.39 -5.14
CA ALA A 348 -21.53 -21.03 -4.75
C ALA A 348 -21.93 -20.93 -3.27
N ARG A 349 -22.83 -21.82 -2.83
CA ARG A 349 -23.27 -21.92 -1.44
C ARG A 349 -22.11 -22.26 -0.50
N THR A 350 -21.30 -23.25 -0.84
CA THR A 350 -20.15 -23.68 -0.02
C THR A 350 -19.16 -22.54 0.20
N LEU A 351 -18.79 -21.84 -0.89
CA LEU A 351 -17.89 -20.69 -0.83
C LEU A 351 -18.48 -19.52 -0.03
N ALA A 352 -19.78 -19.26 -0.18
CA ALA A 352 -20.47 -18.20 0.54
C ALA A 352 -20.54 -18.48 2.05
N LEU A 353 -20.78 -19.73 2.45
CA LEU A 353 -20.71 -20.14 3.86
C LEU A 353 -19.30 -20.00 4.43
N GLU A 354 -18.26 -20.43 3.71
CA GLU A 354 -16.86 -20.23 4.13
C GLU A 354 -16.53 -18.73 4.29
N ALA A 355 -17.03 -17.88 3.38
CA ALA A 355 -16.84 -16.44 3.44
C ALA A 355 -17.57 -15.78 4.62
N LEU A 356 -18.78 -16.25 4.96
CA LEU A 356 -19.60 -15.68 6.02
C LEU A 356 -18.85 -15.63 7.35
N ASP A 357 -18.20 -16.72 7.74
CA ASP A 357 -17.57 -16.87 9.06
C ASP A 357 -16.20 -16.18 9.19
N LEU A 358 -15.66 -15.63 8.11
CA LEU A 358 -14.24 -15.30 8.04
C LEU A 358 -13.86 -13.92 8.60
N ALA A 359 -14.62 -12.87 8.25
CA ALA A 359 -14.33 -11.49 8.63
C ALA A 359 -15.56 -10.57 8.53
N TRP A 360 -15.41 -9.30 8.94
CA TRP A 360 -16.38 -8.24 8.67
C TRP A 360 -15.97 -7.40 7.45
N CYS A 361 -16.52 -7.71 6.28
CA CYS A 361 -16.41 -6.87 5.09
C CYS A 361 -17.80 -6.65 4.48
N THR A 362 -18.37 -5.47 4.72
CA THR A 362 -19.75 -5.10 4.39
C THR A 362 -20.16 -5.46 2.96
N GLN A 363 -19.37 -5.07 1.96
CA GLN A 363 -19.66 -5.43 0.56
C GLN A 363 -19.65 -6.95 0.33
N ALA A 364 -18.65 -7.66 0.87
CA ALA A 364 -18.52 -9.10 0.67
C ALA A 364 -19.65 -9.87 1.39
N LEU A 365 -20.09 -9.39 2.56
CA LEU A 365 -21.23 -9.94 3.31
C LEU A 365 -22.55 -9.74 2.55
N SER A 366 -22.76 -8.58 1.91
CA SER A 366 -23.90 -8.37 1.02
C SER A 366 -23.89 -9.34 -0.16
N ASP A 367 -22.74 -9.50 -0.82
CA ASP A 367 -22.58 -10.44 -1.94
C ASP A 367 -22.84 -11.89 -1.50
N VAL A 368 -22.30 -12.29 -0.35
CA VAL A 368 -22.54 -13.59 0.30
C VAL A 368 -24.03 -13.80 0.58
N GLY A 369 -24.72 -12.80 1.14
CA GLY A 369 -26.16 -12.86 1.41
C GLY A 369 -26.98 -13.08 0.14
N GLN A 370 -26.62 -12.40 -0.95
CA GLN A 370 -27.28 -12.59 -2.25
C GLN A 370 -27.05 -13.99 -2.84
N VAL A 371 -25.85 -14.56 -2.68
CA VAL A 371 -25.55 -15.92 -3.14
C VAL A 371 -26.32 -16.95 -2.33
N LEU A 372 -26.31 -16.83 -0.99
CA LEU A 372 -27.02 -17.76 -0.10
C LEU A 372 -28.53 -17.73 -0.32
N LEU A 373 -29.10 -16.54 -0.52
CA LEU A 373 -30.53 -16.41 -0.83
C LEU A 373 -30.89 -17.09 -2.15
N ALA A 374 -30.05 -16.93 -3.19
CA ALA A 374 -30.24 -17.59 -4.48
C ALA A 374 -30.08 -19.12 -4.39
N ALA A 375 -29.25 -19.60 -3.46
CA ALA A 375 -29.09 -21.01 -3.15
C ALA A 375 -30.20 -21.58 -2.23
N GLY A 376 -31.17 -20.75 -1.81
CA GLY A 376 -32.27 -21.17 -0.93
C GLY A 376 -31.93 -21.21 0.57
N ASP A 377 -30.73 -20.76 0.96
CA ASP A 377 -30.28 -20.72 2.36
C ASP A 377 -30.68 -19.39 3.04
N SER A 378 -31.99 -19.23 3.25
CA SER A 378 -32.56 -18.00 3.80
C SER A 378 -32.06 -17.65 5.21
N SER A 379 -31.66 -18.65 6.00
CA SER A 379 -31.14 -18.42 7.36
C SER A 379 -29.74 -17.83 7.32
N ALA A 380 -28.83 -18.43 6.55
CA ALA A 380 -27.48 -17.89 6.40
C ALA A 380 -27.47 -16.56 5.64
N ALA A 381 -28.37 -16.39 4.66
CA ALA A 381 -28.56 -15.10 3.97
C ALA A 381 -29.01 -13.99 4.94
N LEU A 382 -29.98 -14.28 5.81
CA LEU A 382 -30.44 -13.34 6.84
C LEU A 382 -29.28 -12.88 7.75
N GLU A 383 -28.42 -13.80 8.14
CA GLU A 383 -27.24 -13.51 8.96
C GLU A 383 -26.22 -12.62 8.22
N ALA A 384 -25.90 -12.96 6.97
CA ALA A 384 -24.99 -12.19 6.14
C ALA A 384 -25.47 -10.74 5.96
N PHE A 385 -26.76 -10.56 5.63
CA PHE A 385 -27.35 -9.23 5.48
C PHE A 385 -27.47 -8.46 6.79
N ALA A 386 -27.74 -9.12 7.92
CA ALA A 386 -27.77 -8.47 9.22
C ALA A 386 -26.39 -7.92 9.60
N ARG A 387 -25.33 -8.69 9.34
CA ARG A 387 -23.93 -8.23 9.52
C ARG A 387 -23.56 -7.11 8.56
N ALA A 388 -23.96 -7.19 7.29
CA ALA A 388 -23.74 -6.08 6.36
C ALA A 388 -24.48 -4.79 6.81
N ALA A 389 -25.74 -4.89 7.24
CA ALA A 389 -26.56 -3.74 7.63
C ALA A 389 -26.24 -3.14 9.02
N ALA A 390 -25.45 -3.84 9.83
CA ALA A 390 -24.95 -3.30 11.09
C ALA A 390 -23.83 -2.26 10.89
N ASP A 391 -23.15 -2.26 9.73
CA ASP A 391 -22.23 -1.19 9.33
C ASP A 391 -23.03 0.07 8.92
N PRO A 392 -22.70 1.27 9.43
CA PRO A 392 -23.38 2.52 9.05
C PRO A 392 -23.20 2.90 7.56
N VAL A 393 -22.23 2.33 6.85
CA VAL A 393 -22.15 2.42 5.39
C VAL A 393 -23.25 1.52 4.81
N ALA A 394 -24.37 2.14 4.42
CA ALA A 394 -25.60 1.44 4.06
C ALA A 394 -25.38 0.30 3.04
N ALA A 395 -25.74 -0.93 3.44
CA ALA A 395 -25.92 -2.06 2.54
C ALA A 395 -27.38 -2.11 2.04
N ASP A 396 -27.57 -2.41 0.75
CA ASP A 396 -28.92 -2.68 0.23
C ASP A 396 -29.39 -4.06 0.69
N VAL A 397 -30.44 -4.09 1.51
CA VAL A 397 -31.00 -5.33 2.07
C VAL A 397 -32.31 -5.66 1.34
N PRO A 398 -32.44 -6.86 0.75
CA PRO A 398 -33.67 -7.28 0.10
C PRO A 398 -34.89 -7.15 1.02
N ALA A 399 -36.02 -6.68 0.46
CA ALA A 399 -37.25 -6.45 1.23
C ALA A 399 -37.74 -7.73 1.95
N ALA A 400 -37.62 -8.90 1.30
CA ALA A 400 -37.99 -10.18 1.89
C ALA A 400 -37.15 -10.53 3.14
N ILE A 401 -35.87 -10.15 3.16
CA ILE A 401 -34.99 -10.34 4.32
C ILE A 401 -35.38 -9.40 5.45
N ARG A 402 -35.64 -8.12 5.14
CA ARG A 402 -36.09 -7.11 6.12
C ARG A 402 -37.46 -7.45 6.73
N ALA A 403 -38.35 -8.07 5.95
CA ALA A 403 -39.66 -8.52 6.40
C ALA A 403 -39.60 -9.79 7.28
N SER A 404 -38.45 -10.44 7.40
CA SER A 404 -38.28 -11.60 8.27
C SER A 404 -38.55 -11.23 9.73
N PRO A 405 -39.37 -11.99 10.48
CA PRO A 405 -39.60 -11.74 11.90
C PRO A 405 -38.33 -11.79 12.76
N GLN A 406 -37.30 -12.50 12.30
CA GLN A 406 -36.01 -12.62 12.99
C GLN A 406 -35.06 -11.45 12.70
N TRP A 407 -35.38 -10.58 11.74
CA TRP A 407 -34.52 -9.48 11.30
C TRP A 407 -34.09 -8.55 12.44
N PRO A 408 -34.99 -8.02 13.30
CA PRO A 408 -34.59 -7.11 14.37
C PRO A 408 -33.56 -7.74 15.32
N ALA A 409 -33.81 -8.98 15.77
CA ALA A 409 -32.92 -9.69 16.68
C ALA A 409 -31.54 -9.97 16.05
N ARG A 410 -31.51 -10.35 14.76
CA ARG A 410 -30.26 -10.60 14.03
C ARG A 410 -29.45 -9.32 13.82
N LEU A 411 -30.12 -8.21 13.48
CA LEU A 411 -29.47 -6.92 13.30
C LEU A 411 -28.89 -6.39 14.61
N ASP A 412 -29.61 -6.51 15.73
CA ASP A 412 -29.12 -6.05 17.03
C ASP A 412 -27.96 -6.92 17.56
N HIS A 413 -28.00 -8.23 17.30
CA HIS A 413 -26.87 -9.10 17.55
C HIS A 413 -25.65 -8.67 16.73
N ALA A 414 -25.81 -8.50 15.42
CA ALA A 414 -24.75 -8.04 14.53
C ALA A 414 -24.15 -6.68 14.96
N ARG A 415 -24.97 -5.71 15.34
CA ARG A 415 -24.49 -4.41 15.86
C ARG A 415 -23.64 -4.57 17.12
N SER A 416 -24.04 -5.47 18.01
CA SER A 416 -23.31 -5.78 19.24
C SER A 416 -21.95 -6.42 18.94
N GLU A 417 -21.91 -7.34 17.97
CA GLU A 417 -20.67 -7.98 17.52
C GLU A 417 -19.73 -7.00 16.82
N LEU A 418 -20.25 -6.18 15.90
CA LEU A 418 -19.48 -5.14 15.22
C LEU A 418 -18.88 -4.17 16.23
N THR A 419 -19.67 -3.72 17.20
CA THR A 419 -19.19 -2.85 18.28
C THR A 419 -18.04 -3.49 19.04
N ARG A 420 -18.15 -4.78 19.38
CA ARG A 420 -17.07 -5.52 20.05
C ARG A 420 -15.81 -5.61 19.19
N GLU A 421 -15.96 -5.89 17.89
CA GLU A 421 -14.85 -5.99 16.95
C GLU A 421 -14.14 -4.64 16.76
N VAL A 422 -14.89 -3.55 16.59
CA VAL A 422 -14.35 -2.19 16.44
C VAL A 422 -13.67 -1.72 17.74
N MET A 423 -14.30 -1.97 18.89
CA MET A 423 -13.76 -1.53 20.19
C MET A 423 -12.51 -2.29 20.60
N ALA A 424 -12.33 -3.54 20.15
CA ALA A 424 -11.12 -4.33 20.42
C ALA A 424 -9.84 -3.66 19.90
N ASP A 425 -9.96 -2.80 18.89
CA ASP A 425 -8.84 -2.09 18.25
C ASP A 425 -8.86 -0.58 18.48
N ALA A 426 -9.86 -0.07 19.19
CA ALA A 426 -10.01 1.35 19.41
C ALA A 426 -8.85 1.87 20.27
N VAL A 427 -8.11 2.85 19.75
CA VAL A 427 -7.12 3.58 20.53
C VAL A 427 -7.81 4.78 21.14
N VAL A 428 -7.81 4.86 22.48
CA VAL A 428 -8.31 6.05 23.17
C VAL A 428 -7.38 7.21 22.86
N ARG A 429 -7.89 8.19 22.11
CA ARG A 429 -7.21 9.47 21.89
C ARG A 429 -8.03 10.59 22.50
N PHE A 430 -7.40 11.36 23.38
CA PHE A 430 -7.98 12.59 23.89
C PHE A 430 -7.84 13.69 22.82
N VAL A 431 -8.91 13.94 22.09
CA VAL A 431 -8.94 14.97 21.05
C VAL A 431 -9.38 16.29 21.69
N LYS A 432 -8.42 17.17 22.01
CA LYS A 432 -8.69 18.57 22.39
C LYS A 432 -8.88 19.45 21.15
N ALA A 433 -9.71 19.01 20.20
CA ALA A 433 -9.99 19.79 19.00
C ALA A 433 -11.17 20.74 19.24
N ARG A 434 -11.00 22.01 18.83
CA ARG A 434 -12.12 22.91 18.58
C ARG A 434 -12.48 22.80 17.09
N LEU A 435 -13.71 22.41 16.82
CA LEU A 435 -14.27 22.32 15.48
C LEU A 435 -14.89 23.68 15.13
N THR A 436 -14.74 24.10 13.88
CA THR A 436 -15.49 25.25 13.36
C THR A 436 -16.72 24.71 12.64
N VAL A 437 -17.91 25.11 13.07
CA VAL A 437 -19.17 24.70 12.44
C VAL A 437 -19.30 25.41 11.09
N PRO A 438 -19.47 24.65 9.98
CA PRO A 438 -19.67 25.24 8.66
C PRO A 438 -20.96 26.09 8.64
N GLY A 439 -20.89 27.28 8.06
CA GLY A 439 -22.04 28.19 7.91
C GLY A 439 -22.24 29.17 9.06
N THR A 440 -21.95 28.80 10.31
CA THR A 440 -22.04 29.72 11.46
C THR A 440 -20.70 30.30 11.89
N GLY A 441 -19.59 29.61 11.60
CA GLY A 441 -18.24 30.00 12.03
C GLY A 441 -18.00 29.79 13.53
N GLU A 442 -18.98 29.24 14.25
CA GLU A 442 -18.90 28.97 15.68
C GLU A 442 -17.84 27.91 15.97
N ARG A 443 -17.04 28.15 17.01
CA ARG A 443 -16.02 27.19 17.48
C ARG A 443 -16.56 26.39 18.65
N VAL A 444 -16.88 25.13 18.41
CA VAL A 444 -17.37 24.18 19.42
C VAL A 444 -16.28 23.19 19.79
N THR A 445 -16.31 22.60 20.98
CA THR A 445 -15.43 21.46 21.26
C THR A 445 -15.97 20.21 20.57
N LEU A 446 -15.11 19.25 20.25
CA LEU A 446 -15.55 17.96 19.71
C LEU A 446 -16.60 17.30 20.62
N GLN A 447 -16.44 17.43 21.95
CA GLN A 447 -17.35 16.86 22.95
C GLN A 447 -18.74 17.50 22.91
N ASP A 448 -18.82 18.82 22.77
CA ASP A 448 -20.10 19.53 22.62
C ASP A 448 -20.79 19.17 21.30
N ALA A 449 -20.02 18.89 20.25
CA ALA A 449 -20.54 18.55 18.93
C ALA A 449 -21.08 17.11 18.82
N ILE A 450 -20.49 16.15 19.55
CA ILE A 450 -20.84 14.72 19.43
C ILE A 450 -21.82 14.23 20.51
N GLY A 451 -22.11 15.02 21.55
CA GLY A 451 -23.01 14.67 22.63
C GLY A 451 -22.49 13.59 23.59
N VAL A 452 -23.40 13.00 24.38
CA VAL A 452 -23.10 11.92 25.34
C VAL A 452 -23.40 10.56 24.70
N GLY A 453 -22.37 9.91 24.15
CA GLY A 453 -22.50 8.58 23.55
C GLY A 453 -21.34 8.22 22.62
N PRO A 454 -21.24 6.95 22.17
CA PRO A 454 -20.31 6.57 21.12
C PRO A 454 -20.75 7.20 19.79
N SER A 455 -19.89 8.06 19.24
CA SER A 455 -20.16 8.80 18.00
C SER A 455 -19.15 8.42 16.93
N VAL A 456 -19.63 8.13 15.72
CA VAL A 456 -18.80 7.83 14.56
C VAL A 456 -18.41 9.14 13.89
N VAL A 457 -17.11 9.44 13.87
CA VAL A 457 -16.57 10.58 13.13
C VAL A 457 -16.07 10.08 11.77
N ALA A 458 -16.81 10.39 10.71
CA ALA A 458 -16.38 10.13 9.34
C ALA A 458 -15.52 11.30 8.84
N PHE A 459 -14.28 11.02 8.47
CA PHE A 459 -13.44 11.99 7.78
C PHE A 459 -13.73 11.91 6.28
N LEU A 460 -14.51 12.86 5.78
CA LEU A 460 -14.59 13.12 4.35
C LEU A 460 -13.32 13.85 3.93
N ALA A 461 -12.33 13.10 3.45
CA ALA A 461 -11.33 13.70 2.59
C ALA A 461 -12.04 14.06 1.28
N ARG A 462 -12.27 15.36 1.05
CA ARG A 462 -12.57 15.85 -0.30
C ARG A 462 -11.29 15.65 -1.12
N CYS A 463 -11.22 14.53 -1.84
CA CYS A 463 -10.28 14.37 -2.94
C CYS A 463 -10.84 15.17 -4.12
N GLY A 464 -10.50 16.46 -4.20
CA GLY A 464 -10.80 17.36 -5.34
C GLY A 464 -12.28 17.58 -5.67
N PRO A 465 -12.60 18.60 -6.49
CA PRO A 465 -13.92 18.73 -7.14
C PRO A 465 -14.13 17.73 -8.29
#